data_AF-A0A5S4TI39-F1
#
_entry.id   AF-A0A5S4TI39-F1
#
_cell.length_a   1.000
_cell.length_b   1.000
_cell.length_c   1.000
_cell.angle_alpha   90.00
_cell.angle_beta   90.00
_cell.angle_gamma   90.00
#
_symmetry.space_group_name_H-M   'P 1'
#
loop_
_entity.id
_entity.type
_entity.pdbx_description
1 polymer ?
#
loop_
_entity_poly.entity_id
_entity_poly.type
_entity_poly.pdbx_seq_one_letter_code
_entity_poly.pdbx_strand_id
1 'polypeptide(L)' 'TSSDNFIQEDIHLVCSHVNSVKRAALNGESAYALFAFTYGEGIPKLLGISKIPAEDGCQSSKLLQYRF' A
#
# COMPACT_ATOMS: atom_id res chain seq x y z
N THR A 1 4.58 -3.98 21.76
CA THR A 1 3.28 -4.65 21.48
C THR A 1 3.54 -5.70 20.42
N SER A 2 3.11 -6.93 20.66
CA SER A 2 3.29 -8.03 19.69
C SER A 2 2.19 -7.97 18.63
N SER A 3 2.51 -8.34 17.39
CA SER A 3 1.59 -8.38 16.25
C SER A 3 0.80 -9.70 16.16
N ASP A 4 0.76 -10.47 17.24
CA ASP A 4 0.24 -11.85 17.27
C ASP A 4 -1.27 -11.97 16.97
N ASN A 5 -2.00 -10.86 16.96
CA ASN A 5 -3.44 -10.82 16.67
C ASN A 5 -3.77 -10.62 15.19
N PHE A 6 -2.78 -10.35 14.33
CA PHE A 6 -3.02 -10.14 12.91
C PHE A 6 -2.95 -11.44 12.13
N ILE A 7 -3.92 -11.64 11.24
CA ILE A 7 -3.91 -12.75 10.28
C ILE A 7 -3.22 -12.35 8.99
N GLN A 8 -2.93 -13.33 8.13
CA GLN A 8 -2.20 -13.09 6.88
C GLN A 8 -2.91 -12.06 5.99
N GLU A 9 -4.23 -12.05 5.99
CA GLU A 9 -5.08 -11.11 5.28
C GLU A 9 -4.87 -9.67 5.76
N ASP A 10 -4.69 -9.46 7.07
CA ASP A 10 -4.40 -8.14 7.64
C ASP A 10 -3.03 -7.64 7.17
N ILE A 11 -2.03 -8.53 7.16
CA ILE A 11 -0.68 -8.20 6.69
C ILE A 11 -0.70 -7.87 5.19
N HIS A 12 -1.39 -8.67 4.38
CA HIS A 12 -1.57 -8.40 2.95
C HIS A 12 -2.23 -7.03 2.71
N LEU A 13 -3.25 -6.69 3.49
CA LEU A 13 -3.94 -5.42 3.37
C LEU A 13 -3.01 -4.24 3.68
N VAL A 14 -2.27 -4.31 4.80
CA VAL A 14 -1.32 -3.26 5.20
C VAL A 14 -0.22 -3.10 4.15
N CYS A 15 0.40 -4.20 3.70
CA CYS A 15 1.44 -4.17 2.69
C CYS A 15 0.94 -3.63 1.35
N SER A 16 -0.26 -4.04 0.91
CA SER A 16 -0.90 -3.54 -0.31
C SER A 16 -1.16 -2.04 -0.22
N HIS A 17 -1.61 -1.55 0.94
CA HIS A 17 -1.83 -0.14 1.19
C HIS A 17 -0.53 0.66 1.10
N VAL A 18 0.50 0.27 1.88
CA VAL A 18 1.81 0.93 1.89
C VAL A 18 2.45 0.94 0.51
N ASN A 19 2.37 -0.15 -0.24
CA ASN A 19 2.99 -0.24 -1.56
C ASN A 19 2.24 0.53 -2.65
N SER A 20 0.96 0.82 -2.44
CA SER A 20 0.14 1.60 -3.38
C SER A 20 0.30 3.11 -3.22
N VAL A 21 0.91 3.58 -2.11
CA VAL A 21 1.21 5.00 -1.88
C VAL A 21 2.24 5.52 -2.87
N LYS A 22 1.91 6.63 -3.54
CA LYS A 22 2.84 7.37 -4.40
C LYS A 22 3.90 8.09 -3.57
N ARG A 23 5.15 8.05 -4.01
CA ARG A 23 6.28 8.65 -3.31
C ARG A 23 7.05 9.59 -4.23
N ALA A 24 7.38 10.77 -3.75
CA ALA A 24 8.23 11.72 -4.48
C ALA A 24 9.60 11.11 -4.82
N ALA A 25 10.17 10.29 -3.92
CA ALA A 25 11.43 9.57 -4.14
C ALA A 25 11.35 8.49 -5.24
N LEU A 26 10.13 8.09 -5.65
CA LEU A 26 9.88 7.16 -6.75
C LEU A 26 9.31 7.91 -7.97
N ASN A 27 9.74 9.17 -8.18
CA ASN A 27 9.29 10.03 -9.26
C ASN A 27 7.75 10.21 -9.32
N GLY A 28 7.08 10.19 -8.16
CA GLY A 28 5.62 10.32 -8.09
C GLY A 28 4.86 9.03 -8.35
N GLU A 29 5.55 7.90 -8.53
CA GLU A 29 4.94 6.58 -8.64
C GLU A 29 4.91 5.82 -7.31
N SER A 30 4.15 4.72 -7.28
CA SER A 30 4.08 3.83 -6.12
C SER A 30 5.08 2.67 -6.25
N ALA A 31 5.43 2.06 -5.12
CA ALA A 31 6.31 0.89 -5.13
C ALA A 31 5.66 -0.29 -5.88
N TYR A 32 4.34 -0.45 -5.74
CA TYR A 32 3.56 -1.41 -6.52
C TYR A 32 3.72 -1.18 -8.02
N ALA A 33 3.51 0.06 -8.48
CA ALA A 33 3.55 0.39 -9.91
C ALA A 33 4.95 0.11 -10.49
N LEU A 34 6.01 0.55 -9.81
CA LEU A 34 7.38 0.32 -10.25
C LEU A 34 7.74 -1.17 -10.27
N PHE A 35 7.35 -1.92 -9.24
CA PHE A 35 7.64 -3.35 -9.14
C PHE A 35 6.88 -4.15 -10.20
N ALA A 36 5.57 -3.90 -10.38
CA ALA A 36 4.75 -4.54 -11.39
C ALA A 36 5.24 -4.19 -12.81
N PHE A 37 5.68 -2.96 -13.05
CA PHE A 37 6.29 -2.57 -14.32
C PHE A 37 7.60 -3.33 -14.59
N THR A 38 8.44 -3.53 -13.57
CA THR A 38 9.77 -4.14 -13.71
C THR A 38 9.69 -5.66 -13.88
N TYR A 39 8.79 -6.33 -13.15
CA TYR A 39 8.74 -7.79 -13.06
C TYR A 39 7.46 -8.41 -13.63
N GLY A 40 6.53 -7.59 -14.11
CA GLY A 40 5.21 -7.99 -14.61
C GLY A 40 4.15 -8.03 -13.50
N GLU A 41 2.89 -7.82 -13.89
CA GLU A 41 1.77 -7.71 -12.94
C GLU A 41 1.44 -9.01 -12.19
N GLY A 42 1.90 -10.16 -12.68
CA GLY A 42 1.67 -11.45 -12.03
C GLY A 42 2.44 -11.63 -10.72
N ILE A 43 3.64 -11.04 -10.61
CA ILE A 43 4.53 -11.24 -9.46
C ILE A 43 3.99 -10.58 -8.17
N PRO A 44 3.49 -9.32 -8.16
CA PRO A 44 2.86 -8.75 -6.97
C PRO A 44 1.76 -9.63 -6.39
N LYS A 45 0.93 -10.23 -7.26
CA LYS A 45 -0.19 -11.09 -6.85
C LYS A 45 0.28 -12.37 -6.16
N LEU A 46 1.37 -12.97 -6.63
CA LEU A 46 1.98 -14.13 -5.97
C LEU A 46 2.53 -13.81 -4.58
N LEU A 47 2.91 -12.55 -4.35
CA LEU A 47 3.35 -12.05 -3.04
C LEU A 47 2.19 -11.59 -2.14
N GLY A 48 0.95 -11.77 -2.57
CA GLY A 48 -0.23 -11.28 -1.84
C GLY A 48 -0.37 -9.76 -1.82
N ILE A 49 0.32 -9.06 -2.72
CA ILE A 49 0.27 -7.59 -2.83
C ILE A 49 -0.67 -7.22 -3.97
N SER A 50 -1.66 -6.40 -3.65
CA SER A 50 -2.62 -5.85 -4.61
C SER A 50 -2.52 -4.34 -4.70
N LYS A 51 -2.89 -3.78 -5.85
CA LYS A 51 -3.06 -2.34 -5.99
C LYS A 51 -4.27 -1.89 -5.20
N ILE A 52 -4.08 -0.90 -4.32
CA ILE A 52 -5.17 -0.20 -3.64
C ILE A 52 -5.36 1.16 -4.33
N PRO A 53 -6.58 1.49 -4.77
CA PRO A 53 -6.90 2.82 -5.28
C PRO A 53 -6.57 3.92 -4.27
N ALA A 54 -6.21 5.11 -4.75
CA ALA A 54 -5.80 6.21 -3.86
C ALA A 54 -6.98 6.72 -3.00
N GLU A 55 -8.19 6.61 -3.53
CA GLU A 55 -9.46 6.96 -2.90
C GLU A 55 -9.84 6.05 -1.73
N ASP A 56 -9.40 4.80 -1.75
CA ASP A 56 -9.58 3.85 -0.64
C ASP A 56 -8.53 4.07 0.45
N GLY A 57 -7.53 4.90 0.16
CA GLY A 57 -6.52 5.33 1.09
C GLY A 57 -7.01 6.49 1.96
N CYS A 58 -7.06 6.32 3.28
CA CYS A 58 -7.19 7.44 4.19
C CYS A 58 -5.85 8.18 4.30
N GLN A 59 -5.48 8.92 3.26
CA GLN A 59 -4.29 9.77 3.18
C GLN A 59 -4.62 11.23 2.90
N SER A 60 -5.90 11.57 2.90
CA SER A 60 -6.36 12.94 2.77
C SER A 60 -5.85 13.79 3.92
N SER A 61 -5.42 15.01 3.64
CA SER A 61 -5.07 16.02 4.65
C SER A 61 -6.20 16.27 5.66
N LYS A 62 -7.44 15.88 5.32
CA LYS A 62 -8.61 15.88 6.21
C LYS A 62 -8.40 15.07 7.49
N LEU A 63 -7.60 14.01 7.47
CA LEU A 63 -7.24 13.25 8.68
C LEU A 63 -6.51 14.11 9.71
N LEU A 64 -5.64 15.00 9.26
CA LEU A 64 -4.86 15.89 10.12
C LEU A 64 -5.70 17.06 10.67
N GLN A 65 -6.94 17.24 10.17
CA GLN A 65 -7.85 18.29 10.61
C GLN A 65 -8.69 17.87 11.83
N TYR A 66 -8.74 16.57 12.15
CA TYR A 66 -9.34 16.10 13.41
C TYR A 66 -8.36 16.40 14.55
N ARG A 67 -8.68 17.43 15.35
CA ARG A 67 -7.98 17.65 16.63
C ARG A 67 -8.41 16.56 17.61
N PHE A 68 -7.43 15.90 18.23
CA PHE A 68 -7.63 15.00 19.37
C PHE A 68 -8.13 15.74 20.60
#